data_AF-A0A2D3VDJ5-F1
#
_entry.id   AF-A0A2D3VDJ5-F1
#
_cell.length_a   1.000
_cell.length_b   1.000
_cell.length_c   1.000
_cell.angle_alpha   90.00
_cell.angle_beta   90.00
_cell.angle_gamma   90.00
#
_symmetry.space_group_name_H-M   'P 1'
#
loop_
_entity.id
_entity.type
_entity.pdbx_description
1 polymer ?
#
loop_
_entity_poly.entity_id
_entity_poly.type
_entity_poly.pdbx_seq_one_letter_code
_entity_poly.pdbx_strand_id
1 'polypeptide(L)'
;MLSHEECLRIINAGAVTKPDADISGIGVILAFLISAYVSFAVVLVAYAFGIVEPELLSPTDSKIMRVRSRVHRHPKLHRVLQHTILALSDQQIVTGIAIMAAGFVGLRSGETSVYHYQIVLYLAWLASSVHLSALTILRPFLSTHPAVRAWRLTGMVVLFLMLVVGLIPTVSYDWGIINISEPDDHDVQENETTGWGIPARCFWGRTYGDGVNNDAPIGYILLLVSYIWKIGDMFESTRRLYGLGIRQPLERGTESLLSIPARRYRQTRQKRYLWCFRLLLVPAVPVVAFVEFLRSFSASLWLSLWGLVFGTIQVVVPRQQNLLQTGSKEEEWGFSQLVALILLVQPLGAITEHMWVRDSGDGEHHSYGTKSSDEEERVAADQRLLAGTPEPNLKDSRALIELLGREIAMRGTGASSRATPNITKIVLSSRVGLLLLVLIQITLVGGTCTILYFDAASVGVVRGQNWPYALIALAFYVSSSWLAILITSPFSRLGKDYSLHTMDDLAVHVDVENDLKPLELSRI
;
A
#
# COMPACT_ATOMS: atom_id res chain seq x y z
N MET A 1 -5.47 -25.88 34.73
CA MET A 1 -5.88 -25.64 33.32
C MET A 1 -7.39 -25.61 33.29
N LEU A 2 -8.01 -24.60 32.68
CA LEU A 2 -9.47 -24.49 32.54
C LEU A 2 -10.00 -25.71 31.78
N SER A 3 -11.05 -26.35 32.30
CA SER A 3 -11.71 -27.47 31.62
C SER A 3 -12.61 -26.96 30.49
N HIS A 4 -12.99 -27.84 29.57
CA HIS A 4 -13.87 -27.46 28.46
C HIS A 4 -15.26 -27.02 28.94
N GLU A 5 -15.83 -27.73 29.91
CA GLU A 5 -17.11 -27.40 30.52
C GLU A 5 -17.05 -26.04 31.23
N GLU A 6 -15.92 -25.74 31.87
CA GLU A 6 -15.70 -24.46 32.53
C GLU A 6 -15.62 -23.31 31.53
N CYS A 7 -14.92 -23.48 30.40
CA CYS A 7 -14.91 -22.49 29.33
C CYS A 7 -16.30 -22.26 28.73
N LEU A 8 -17.09 -23.31 28.49
CA LEU A 8 -18.48 -23.16 28.03
C LEU A 8 -19.34 -22.39 29.03
N ARG A 9 -19.19 -22.69 30.33
CA ARG A 9 -19.90 -21.98 31.39
C ARG A 9 -19.53 -20.49 31.42
N ILE A 10 -18.24 -20.18 31.33
CA ILE A 10 -17.74 -18.79 31.34
C ILE A 10 -18.16 -18.05 30.06
N ILE A 11 -18.14 -18.71 28.90
CA ILE A 11 -18.60 -18.10 27.64
C ILE A 11 -20.08 -17.73 27.71
N ASN A 12 -20.92 -18.58 28.30
CA ASN A 12 -22.35 -18.29 28.43
C ASN A 12 -22.68 -17.29 29.54
N ALA A 13 -21.87 -17.23 30.60
CA ALA A 13 -22.10 -16.33 31.74
C ALA A 13 -21.38 -14.98 31.62
N GLY A 14 -20.37 -14.88 30.76
CA GLY A 14 -19.40 -13.78 30.73
C GLY A 14 -18.44 -13.83 31.93
N ALA A 15 -17.51 -12.85 31.98
CA ALA A 15 -16.66 -12.63 33.14
C ALA A 15 -16.35 -11.13 33.31
N VAL A 16 -16.01 -10.71 34.53
CA VAL A 16 -15.58 -9.35 34.82
C VAL A 16 -14.12 -9.18 34.40
N THR A 17 -13.81 -8.12 33.66
CA THR A 17 -12.46 -7.82 33.21
C THR A 17 -11.60 -7.35 34.38
N LYS A 18 -10.49 -8.05 34.64
CA LYS A 18 -9.50 -7.63 35.63
C LYS A 18 -8.46 -6.73 34.97
N PRO A 19 -8.05 -5.60 35.58
CA PRO A 19 -7.07 -4.70 35.00
C PRO A 19 -5.67 -5.33 34.89
N ASP A 20 -4.95 -5.00 33.81
CA ASP A 20 -3.56 -5.41 33.57
C ASP A 20 -2.76 -4.25 32.94
N ALA A 21 -2.19 -3.41 33.81
CA ALA A 21 -1.49 -2.19 33.41
C ALA A 21 -0.18 -2.43 32.66
N ASP A 22 0.38 -3.64 32.65
CA ASP A 22 1.58 -3.97 31.89
C ASP A 22 1.26 -4.25 30.41
N ILE A 23 0.02 -4.64 30.10
CA ILE A 23 -0.44 -4.92 28.73
C ILE A 23 -1.24 -3.75 28.17
N SER A 24 -2.27 -3.30 28.88
CA SER A 24 -3.24 -2.29 28.42
C SER A 24 -3.08 -0.94 29.13
N GLY A 25 -1.98 -0.76 29.87
CA GLY A 25 -1.63 0.52 30.48
C GLY A 25 -1.48 1.64 29.45
N ILE A 26 -1.91 2.84 29.83
CA ILE A 26 -1.97 4.00 28.93
C ILE A 26 -0.60 4.33 28.30
N GLY A 27 0.50 4.23 29.06
CA GLY A 27 1.83 4.52 28.53
C GLY A 27 2.32 3.49 27.51
N VAL A 28 1.96 2.20 27.67
CA VAL A 28 2.30 1.14 26.69
C VAL A 28 1.55 1.40 25.39
N ILE A 29 0.23 1.63 25.47
CA ILE A 29 -0.60 1.92 24.29
C ILE A 29 -0.10 3.18 23.55
N LEU A 30 0.16 4.27 24.30
CA LEU A 30 0.70 5.50 23.73
C LEU A 30 2.08 5.28 23.08
N ALA A 31 2.95 4.46 23.66
CA ALA A 31 4.27 4.20 23.08
C ALA A 31 4.17 3.59 21.67
N PHE A 32 3.30 2.59 21.50
CA PHE A 32 3.06 1.96 20.20
C PHE A 32 2.36 2.91 19.23
N LEU A 33 1.31 3.60 19.66
CA LEU A 33 0.57 4.54 18.80
C LEU A 33 1.46 5.69 18.35
N ILE A 34 2.16 6.37 19.25
CA ILE A 34 3.06 7.49 18.90
C ILE A 34 4.12 7.02 17.92
N SER A 35 4.79 5.90 18.19
CA SER A 35 5.78 5.36 17.27
C SER A 35 5.19 5.04 15.89
N ALA A 36 3.97 4.51 15.85
CA ALA A 36 3.31 4.14 14.60
C ALA A 36 2.89 5.35 13.77
N TYR A 37 2.24 6.33 14.40
CA TYR A 37 1.83 7.57 13.75
C TYR A 37 3.02 8.43 13.35
N VAL A 38 4.07 8.53 14.17
CA VAL A 38 5.31 9.25 13.80
C VAL A 38 5.98 8.57 12.62
N SER A 39 6.11 7.23 12.62
CA SER A 39 6.70 6.50 11.49
C SER A 39 5.93 6.75 10.19
N PHE A 40 4.59 6.66 10.23
CA PHE A 40 3.76 6.95 9.08
C PHE A 40 3.88 8.42 8.63
N ALA A 41 3.85 9.36 9.57
CA ALA A 41 4.00 10.79 9.28
C ALA A 41 5.34 11.09 8.60
N VAL A 42 6.45 10.48 9.06
CA VAL A 42 7.76 10.64 8.44
C VAL A 42 7.77 10.12 6.99
N VAL A 43 7.17 8.96 6.73
CA VAL A 43 7.05 8.41 5.37
C VAL A 43 6.15 9.29 4.49
N LEU A 44 5.04 9.79 5.02
CA LEU A 44 4.12 10.68 4.31
C LEU A 44 4.77 12.02 3.96
N VAL A 45 5.50 12.62 4.92
CA VAL A 45 6.27 13.86 4.73
C VAL A 45 7.35 13.64 3.67
N ALA A 46 8.09 12.53 3.74
CA ALA A 46 9.08 12.18 2.73
C ALA A 46 8.45 12.12 1.34
N TYR A 47 7.29 11.47 1.20
CA TYR A 47 6.58 11.39 -0.08
C TYR A 47 6.05 12.76 -0.55
N ALA A 48 5.39 13.52 0.31
CA ALA A 48 4.80 14.83 -0.03
C ALA A 48 5.85 15.86 -0.48
N PHE A 49 7.03 15.87 0.14
CA PHE A 49 8.14 16.75 -0.23
C PHE A 49 9.09 16.16 -1.28
N GLY A 50 8.85 14.92 -1.73
CA GLY A 50 9.69 14.24 -2.72
C GLY A 50 11.06 13.83 -2.20
N ILE A 51 11.22 13.63 -0.89
CA ILE A 51 12.45 13.16 -0.24
C ILE A 51 12.50 11.61 -0.28
N VAL A 52 12.21 11.08 -1.46
CA VAL A 52 12.13 9.66 -1.76
C VAL A 52 13.01 9.41 -2.98
N GLU A 53 13.73 8.29 -2.96
CA GLU A 53 14.62 7.93 -4.07
C GLU A 53 13.83 7.70 -5.37
N PRO A 54 14.39 8.08 -6.53
CA PRO A 54 13.68 7.99 -7.82
C PRO A 54 13.31 6.55 -8.17
N GLU A 55 14.06 5.55 -7.69
CA GLU A 55 13.79 4.12 -7.88
C GLU A 55 12.48 3.65 -7.24
N LEU A 56 12.01 4.36 -6.21
CA LEU A 56 10.79 4.05 -5.47
C LEU A 56 9.55 4.75 -6.06
N LEU A 57 9.74 5.73 -6.94
CA LEU A 57 8.66 6.49 -7.54
C LEU A 57 8.22 5.86 -8.86
N SER A 58 6.93 5.51 -8.94
CA SER A 58 6.34 4.99 -10.17
C SER A 58 5.99 6.11 -11.17
N PRO A 59 5.70 5.77 -12.43
CA PRO A 59 5.11 6.71 -13.38
C PRO A 59 3.80 7.35 -12.88
N THR A 60 3.02 6.63 -12.07
CA THR A 60 1.81 7.13 -11.43
C THR A 60 2.14 8.24 -10.44
N ASP A 61 3.13 8.03 -9.57
CA ASP A 61 3.54 9.02 -8.56
C ASP A 61 4.10 10.30 -9.21
N SER A 62 4.92 10.14 -10.25
CA SER A 62 5.58 11.27 -10.92
C SER A 62 4.67 12.07 -11.84
N LYS A 63 3.78 11.41 -12.61
CA LYS A 63 2.95 12.10 -13.62
C LYS A 63 1.65 12.64 -13.05
N ILE A 64 1.06 11.94 -12.09
CA ILE A 64 -0.29 12.26 -11.58
C ILE A 64 -0.20 12.96 -10.24
N MET A 65 0.51 12.35 -9.29
CA MET A 65 0.74 12.96 -7.97
C MET A 65 1.79 14.08 -8.03
N ARG A 66 2.47 14.24 -9.19
CA ARG A 66 3.49 15.27 -9.46
C ARG A 66 4.63 15.29 -8.45
N VAL A 67 4.89 14.15 -7.82
CA VAL A 67 6.00 13.98 -6.88
C VAL A 67 7.28 13.77 -7.68
N ARG A 68 8.22 14.71 -7.55
CA ARG A 68 9.57 14.59 -8.12
C ARG A 68 10.56 14.35 -6.99
N SER A 69 11.52 13.47 -7.21
CA SER A 69 12.59 13.26 -6.24
C SER A 69 13.40 14.56 -6.06
N ARG A 70 13.58 14.97 -4.80
CA ARG A 70 14.33 16.15 -4.35
C ARG A 70 15.41 15.76 -3.34
N VAL A 71 15.77 14.47 -3.25
CA VAL A 71 16.79 13.95 -2.32
C VAL A 71 18.10 14.75 -2.44
N HIS A 72 18.57 14.99 -3.67
CA HIS A 72 19.75 15.81 -3.97
C HIS A 72 19.68 17.26 -3.47
N ARG A 73 18.47 17.84 -3.39
CA ARG A 73 18.26 19.21 -2.91
C ARG A 73 18.24 19.28 -1.38
N HIS A 74 17.81 18.21 -0.72
CA HIS A 74 17.68 18.12 0.74
C HIS A 74 18.33 16.84 1.31
N PRO A 75 19.64 16.63 1.11
CA PRO A 75 20.32 15.39 1.53
C PRO A 75 20.35 15.22 3.05
N LYS A 76 20.43 16.34 3.80
CA LYS A 76 20.36 16.32 5.27
C LYS A 76 19.03 15.77 5.76
N LEU A 77 17.92 16.29 5.21
CA LEU A 77 16.58 15.87 5.60
C LEU A 77 16.33 14.40 5.23
N HIS A 78 16.77 13.96 4.05
CA HIS A 78 16.69 12.54 3.68
C HIS A 78 17.36 11.63 4.72
N ARG A 79 18.60 11.93 5.13
CA ARG A 79 19.34 11.15 6.13
C ARG A 79 18.63 11.16 7.49
N VAL A 80 18.14 12.31 7.94
CA VAL A 80 17.42 12.43 9.21
C VAL A 80 16.16 11.58 9.21
N LEU A 81 15.32 11.67 8.16
CA LEU A 81 14.10 10.86 8.04
C LEU A 81 14.43 9.36 7.99
N GLN A 82 15.48 8.98 7.26
CA GLN A 82 15.95 7.59 7.15
C GLN A 82 16.36 7.01 8.52
N HIS A 83 17.20 7.72 9.27
CA HIS A 83 17.64 7.29 10.61
C HIS A 83 16.50 7.26 11.62
N THR A 84 15.59 8.23 11.56
CA THR A 84 14.39 8.28 12.42
C THR A 84 13.51 7.05 12.21
N ILE A 85 13.23 6.70 10.95
CA ILE A 85 12.42 5.52 10.61
C ILE A 85 13.14 4.23 11.01
N LEU A 86 14.46 4.16 10.84
CA LEU A 86 15.26 3.00 11.24
C LEU A 86 15.13 2.74 12.74
N ALA A 87 15.38 3.76 13.57
CA ALA A 87 15.30 3.65 15.03
C ALA A 87 13.88 3.28 15.52
N LEU A 88 12.85 3.97 15.02
CA LEU A 88 11.46 3.67 15.39
C LEU A 88 11.04 2.25 14.97
N SER A 89 11.45 1.82 13.77
CA SER A 89 11.18 0.47 13.31
C SER A 89 11.88 -0.58 14.18
N ASP A 90 13.15 -0.38 14.56
CA ASP A 90 13.88 -1.38 15.34
C ASP A 90 13.31 -1.51 16.77
N GLN A 91 12.93 -0.39 17.39
CA GLN A 91 12.22 -0.40 18.67
C GLN A 91 10.92 -1.22 18.58
N GLN A 92 10.11 -0.99 17.54
CA GLN A 92 8.84 -1.68 17.35
C GLN A 92 8.98 -3.19 17.09
N ILE A 93 10.10 -3.66 16.51
CA ILE A 93 10.35 -5.11 16.36
C ILE A 93 10.49 -5.73 17.76
N VAL A 94 11.33 -5.13 18.60
CA VAL A 94 11.63 -5.68 19.93
C VAL A 94 10.42 -5.59 20.83
N THR A 95 9.75 -4.43 20.90
CA THR A 95 8.56 -4.26 21.74
C THR A 95 7.38 -5.07 21.22
N GLY A 96 7.20 -5.16 19.90
CA GLY A 96 6.18 -6.00 19.27
C GLY A 96 6.33 -7.49 19.57
N ILE A 97 7.56 -8.01 19.52
CA ILE A 97 7.84 -9.41 19.89
C ILE A 97 7.62 -9.62 21.40
N ALA A 98 8.05 -8.67 22.23
CA ALA A 98 7.90 -8.76 23.68
C ALA A 98 6.42 -8.78 24.10
N ILE A 99 5.58 -7.90 23.54
CA ILE A 99 4.14 -7.86 23.88
C ILE A 99 3.42 -9.13 23.42
N MET A 100 3.75 -9.66 22.24
CA MET A 100 3.21 -10.93 21.75
C MET A 100 3.66 -12.11 22.63
N ALA A 101 4.90 -12.12 23.09
CA ALA A 101 5.40 -13.15 23.99
C ALA A 101 4.68 -13.10 25.34
N ALA A 102 4.48 -11.91 25.92
CA ALA A 102 3.70 -11.71 27.14
C ALA A 102 2.25 -12.20 26.96
N GLY A 103 1.60 -11.83 25.85
CA GLY A 103 0.26 -12.31 25.52
C GLY A 103 0.16 -13.83 25.40
N PHE A 104 1.15 -14.50 24.79
CA PHE A 104 1.16 -15.97 24.73
C PHE A 104 1.40 -16.64 26.08
N VAL A 105 2.25 -16.05 26.94
CA VAL A 105 2.45 -16.53 28.30
C VAL A 105 1.15 -16.43 29.10
N GLY A 106 0.49 -15.28 29.05
CA GLY A 106 -0.78 -15.04 29.75
C GLY A 106 -1.96 -15.85 29.19
N LEU A 107 -1.99 -16.09 27.87
CA LEU A 107 -2.91 -17.02 27.23
C LEU A 107 -2.70 -18.46 27.73
N ARG A 108 -1.44 -18.86 27.92
CA ARG A 108 -1.08 -20.20 28.42
C ARG A 108 -1.42 -20.36 29.91
N SER A 109 -1.28 -19.34 30.74
CA SER A 109 -1.70 -19.38 32.16
C SER A 109 -3.22 -19.27 32.32
N GLY A 110 -3.92 -18.67 31.35
CA GLY A 110 -5.37 -18.42 31.41
C GLY A 110 -5.72 -17.15 32.20
N GLU A 111 -4.73 -16.28 32.42
CA GLU A 111 -4.89 -15.02 33.16
C GLU A 111 -5.32 -13.86 32.25
N THR A 112 -4.93 -13.91 30.97
CA THR A 112 -5.27 -12.87 29.99
C THR A 112 -6.71 -13.03 29.50
N SER A 113 -7.51 -11.98 29.69
CA SER A 113 -8.86 -11.87 29.15
C SER A 113 -8.85 -11.59 27.64
N VAL A 114 -10.00 -11.76 26.98
CA VAL A 114 -10.20 -11.41 25.57
C VAL A 114 -9.85 -9.93 25.33
N TYR A 115 -10.21 -9.03 26.25
CA TYR A 115 -9.83 -7.62 26.20
C TYR A 115 -8.31 -7.41 26.10
N HIS A 116 -7.53 -7.93 27.06
CA HIS A 116 -6.09 -7.73 27.07
C HIS A 116 -5.41 -8.39 25.88
N TYR A 117 -5.89 -9.57 25.49
CA TYR A 117 -5.36 -10.27 24.34
C TYR A 117 -5.66 -9.53 23.02
N GLN A 118 -6.84 -8.93 22.89
CA GLN A 118 -7.18 -8.02 21.79
C GLN A 118 -6.17 -6.86 21.72
N ILE A 119 -5.89 -6.18 22.84
CA ILE A 119 -4.89 -5.11 22.89
C ILE A 119 -3.53 -5.62 22.42
N VAL A 120 -3.04 -6.75 22.94
CA VAL A 120 -1.76 -7.37 22.50
C VAL A 120 -1.71 -7.55 20.98
N LEU A 121 -2.75 -8.15 20.39
CA LEU A 121 -2.78 -8.44 18.95
C LEU A 121 -2.70 -7.17 18.12
N TYR A 122 -3.43 -6.13 18.52
CA TYR A 122 -3.49 -4.90 17.73
C TYR A 122 -2.31 -3.95 18.00
N LEU A 123 -1.66 -4.01 19.17
CA LEU A 123 -0.35 -3.38 19.36
C LEU A 123 0.72 -4.03 18.45
N ALA A 124 0.72 -5.36 18.35
CA ALA A 124 1.59 -6.07 17.41
C ALA A 124 1.24 -5.79 15.95
N TRP A 125 -0.04 -5.61 15.61
CA TRP A 125 -0.48 -5.16 14.29
C TRP A 125 0.04 -3.76 13.95
N LEU A 126 0.02 -2.83 14.91
CA LEU A 126 0.57 -1.48 14.75
C LEU A 126 2.09 -1.53 14.53
N ALA A 127 2.83 -2.30 15.32
CA ALA A 127 4.27 -2.55 15.13
C ALA A 127 4.58 -3.13 13.74
N SER A 128 3.81 -4.15 13.34
CA SER A 128 3.85 -4.74 12.01
C SER A 128 3.64 -3.70 10.89
N SER A 129 2.64 -2.81 11.04
CA SER A 129 2.34 -1.73 10.10
C SER A 129 3.47 -0.70 9.98
N VAL A 130 4.17 -0.42 11.09
CA VAL A 130 5.41 0.40 11.09
C VAL A 130 6.47 -0.22 10.21
N HIS A 131 6.71 -1.54 10.34
CA HIS A 131 7.74 -2.19 9.55
C HIS A 131 7.43 -2.21 8.06
N LEU A 132 6.16 -2.47 7.70
CA LEU A 132 5.71 -2.41 6.31
C LEU A 132 5.89 -1.00 5.73
N SER A 133 5.51 0.04 6.48
CA SER A 133 5.71 1.45 6.11
C SER A 133 7.20 1.78 5.94
N ALA A 134 8.02 1.36 6.89
CA ALA A 134 9.45 1.62 6.89
C ALA A 134 10.17 0.93 5.72
N LEU A 135 9.73 -0.26 5.29
CA LEU A 135 10.30 -0.93 4.10
C LEU A 135 10.06 -0.14 2.81
N THR A 136 8.97 0.63 2.71
CA THR A 136 8.65 1.39 1.49
C THR A 136 9.72 2.40 1.12
N ILE A 137 10.38 3.00 2.12
CA ILE A 137 11.39 4.04 1.94
C ILE A 137 12.81 3.55 2.21
N LEU A 138 12.99 2.57 3.10
CA LEU A 138 14.32 2.04 3.46
C LEU A 138 14.86 1.00 2.48
N ARG A 139 14.08 0.59 1.47
CA ARG A 139 14.50 -0.44 0.51
C ARG A 139 15.89 -0.16 -0.13
N PRO A 140 16.20 1.03 -0.67
CA PRO A 140 17.50 1.29 -1.29
C PRO A 140 18.65 1.22 -0.27
N PHE A 141 18.43 1.73 0.94
CA PHE A 141 19.43 1.66 2.02
C PHE A 141 19.71 0.22 2.45
N LEU A 142 18.66 -0.60 2.60
CA LEU A 142 18.77 -2.00 3.04
C LEU A 142 19.31 -2.93 1.95
N SER A 143 19.19 -2.59 0.66
CA SER A 143 19.89 -3.35 -0.40
C SER A 143 21.40 -3.23 -0.29
N THR A 144 21.91 -2.07 0.15
CA THR A 144 23.34 -1.82 0.33
C THR A 144 23.87 -2.42 1.65
N HIS A 145 23.01 -2.59 2.66
CA HIS A 145 23.39 -3.09 3.99
C HIS A 145 22.72 -4.45 4.29
N PRO A 146 23.25 -5.57 3.76
CA PRO A 146 22.59 -6.87 3.83
C PRO A 146 22.46 -7.42 5.25
N ALA A 147 23.39 -7.09 6.17
CA ALA A 147 23.32 -7.53 7.56
C ALA A 147 22.16 -6.87 8.33
N VAL A 148 22.02 -5.55 8.22
CA VAL A 148 20.90 -4.78 8.80
C VAL A 148 19.56 -5.26 8.22
N ARG A 149 19.53 -5.49 6.90
CA ARG A 149 18.37 -6.09 6.23
C ARG A 149 18.02 -7.46 6.79
N ALA A 150 19.00 -8.35 6.96
CA ALA A 150 18.76 -9.71 7.45
C ALA A 150 18.20 -9.69 8.89
N TRP A 151 18.85 -8.96 9.81
CA TRP A 151 18.37 -8.79 11.19
C TRP A 151 16.91 -8.33 11.24
N ARG A 152 16.60 -7.26 10.50
CA ARG A 152 15.27 -6.67 10.48
C ARG A 152 14.23 -7.60 9.86
N LEU A 153 14.53 -8.23 8.72
CA LEU A 153 13.60 -9.17 8.08
C LEU A 153 13.35 -10.39 8.95
N THR A 154 14.36 -10.90 9.68
CA THR A 154 14.17 -11.97 10.66
C THR A 154 13.21 -11.54 11.76
N GLY A 155 13.41 -10.36 12.36
CA GLY A 155 12.50 -9.83 13.38
C GLY A 155 11.07 -9.64 12.87
N MET A 156 10.91 -9.07 11.67
CA MET A 156 9.61 -8.90 11.01
C MET A 156 8.91 -10.24 10.75
N VAL A 157 9.64 -11.26 10.29
CA VAL A 157 9.08 -12.60 10.04
C VAL A 157 8.66 -13.26 11.36
N VAL A 158 9.47 -13.15 12.41
CA VAL A 158 9.13 -13.67 13.74
C VAL A 158 7.86 -13.00 14.27
N LEU A 159 7.80 -11.65 14.26
CA LEU A 159 6.62 -10.91 14.70
C LEU A 159 5.39 -11.26 13.86
N PHE A 160 5.53 -11.37 12.55
CA PHE A 160 4.45 -11.77 11.65
C PHE A 160 3.91 -13.17 11.95
N LEU A 161 4.78 -14.16 12.16
CA LEU A 161 4.38 -15.51 12.51
C LEU A 161 3.68 -15.55 13.88
N MET A 162 4.22 -14.81 14.87
CA MET A 162 3.55 -14.65 16.16
C MET A 162 2.18 -14.02 16.00
N LEU A 163 2.03 -12.97 15.18
CA LEU A 163 0.75 -12.31 14.94
C LEU A 163 -0.26 -13.24 14.25
N VAL A 164 0.15 -13.98 13.21
CA VAL A 164 -0.72 -14.96 12.52
C VAL A 164 -1.21 -16.05 13.48
N VAL A 165 -0.31 -16.59 14.30
CA VAL A 165 -0.68 -17.58 15.34
C VAL A 165 -1.57 -16.93 16.41
N GLY A 166 -1.28 -15.69 16.77
CA GLY A 166 -2.02 -14.92 17.77
C GLY A 166 -3.47 -14.66 17.37
N LEU A 167 -3.73 -14.49 16.07
CA LEU A 167 -5.06 -14.23 15.52
C LEU A 167 -5.97 -15.48 15.47
N ILE A 168 -5.48 -16.68 15.78
CA ILE A 168 -6.29 -17.91 15.71
C ILE A 168 -7.58 -17.84 16.58
N PRO A 169 -7.53 -17.38 17.85
CA PRO A 169 -8.72 -17.28 18.69
C PRO A 169 -9.79 -16.33 18.17
N THR A 170 -9.38 -15.29 17.42
CA THR A 170 -10.29 -14.23 16.95
C THR A 170 -11.14 -14.66 15.75
N VAL A 171 -10.92 -15.88 15.24
CA VAL A 171 -11.74 -16.53 14.21
C VAL A 171 -13.13 -16.90 14.75
N SER A 172 -13.24 -17.10 16.08
CA SER A 172 -14.51 -17.43 16.72
C SER A 172 -15.54 -16.32 16.54
N TYR A 173 -16.79 -16.70 16.24
CA TYR A 173 -17.87 -15.74 15.99
C TYR A 173 -18.20 -14.89 17.23
N ASP A 174 -18.12 -15.48 18.42
CA ASP A 174 -18.38 -14.77 19.69
C ASP A 174 -17.15 -14.07 20.30
N TRP A 175 -16.08 -13.83 19.53
CA TRP A 175 -14.88 -13.15 20.03
C TRP A 175 -15.16 -11.68 20.40
N GLY A 176 -15.05 -11.37 21.70
CA GLY A 176 -15.09 -9.98 22.20
C GLY A 176 -16.47 -9.31 22.14
N ILE A 177 -17.57 -10.08 22.14
CA ILE A 177 -18.93 -9.53 22.10
C ILE A 177 -19.46 -9.28 23.51
N ILE A 178 -19.96 -8.07 23.78
CA ILE A 178 -20.47 -7.66 25.10
C ILE A 178 -21.78 -8.38 25.43
N ASN A 179 -22.70 -8.47 24.47
CA ASN A 179 -24.06 -8.97 24.71
C ASN A 179 -24.20 -10.47 24.52
N ILE A 180 -24.38 -11.19 25.64
CA ILE A 180 -24.87 -12.56 25.64
C ILE A 180 -26.40 -12.59 25.81
N SER A 181 -27.08 -11.46 26.11
CA SER A 181 -28.52 -11.51 26.44
C SER A 181 -29.45 -10.31 26.15
N GLU A 182 -29.04 -9.04 25.96
CA GLU A 182 -30.03 -7.97 25.65
C GLU A 182 -29.41 -6.68 25.07
N PRO A 183 -30.07 -5.94 24.14
CA PRO A 183 -29.38 -4.97 23.28
C PRO A 183 -29.25 -3.51 23.80
N ASP A 184 -29.79 -3.16 24.97
CA ASP A 184 -30.20 -1.75 25.20
C ASP A 184 -29.37 -0.91 26.20
N ASP A 185 -28.32 -1.44 26.84
CA ASP A 185 -27.40 -0.60 27.64
C ASP A 185 -25.95 -0.69 27.13
N HIS A 186 -25.40 0.45 26.72
CA HIS A 186 -24.09 0.57 26.06
C HIS A 186 -22.91 0.76 27.02
N ASP A 187 -23.15 0.93 28.32
CA ASP A 187 -22.09 1.13 29.31
C ASP A 187 -21.97 -0.11 30.19
N VAL A 188 -20.82 -0.80 30.09
CA VAL A 188 -20.48 -1.95 30.93
C VAL A 188 -20.31 -1.48 32.38
N GLN A 189 -21.21 -1.90 33.26
CA GLN A 189 -21.12 -1.51 34.67
C GLN A 189 -19.94 -2.22 35.38
N GLU A 190 -19.47 -1.64 36.48
CA GLU A 190 -18.24 -2.04 37.19
C GLU A 190 -18.19 -3.55 37.59
N ASN A 191 -19.36 -4.17 37.80
CA ASN A 191 -19.49 -5.58 38.21
C ASN A 191 -20.17 -6.49 37.17
N GLU A 192 -20.43 -5.98 35.95
CA GLU A 192 -21.11 -6.76 34.92
C GLU A 192 -20.18 -7.74 34.21
N THR A 193 -20.67 -8.94 33.97
CA THR A 193 -19.95 -9.96 33.21
C THR A 193 -20.10 -9.70 31.73
N THR A 194 -18.97 -9.58 31.03
CA THR A 194 -18.96 -9.31 29.58
C THR A 194 -18.15 -10.37 28.84
N GLY A 195 -18.30 -10.42 27.51
CA GLY A 195 -17.44 -11.25 26.68
C GLY A 195 -15.97 -10.81 26.67
N TRP A 196 -15.69 -9.54 27.00
CA TRP A 196 -14.34 -8.99 27.10
C TRP A 196 -13.54 -9.59 28.26
N GLY A 197 -14.20 -9.92 29.38
CA GLY A 197 -13.54 -10.50 30.55
C GLY A 197 -13.26 -12.00 30.45
N ILE A 198 -13.82 -12.70 29.44
CA ILE A 198 -13.61 -14.15 29.25
C ILE A 198 -12.11 -14.42 29.06
N PRO A 199 -11.54 -15.48 29.67
CA PRO A 199 -10.16 -15.87 29.38
C PRO A 199 -9.98 -16.21 27.90
N ALA A 200 -9.05 -15.51 27.21
CA ALA A 200 -8.83 -15.67 25.77
C ALA A 200 -8.47 -17.13 25.39
N ARG A 201 -7.91 -17.89 26.34
CA ARG A 201 -7.59 -19.32 26.19
C ARG A 201 -8.81 -20.16 25.81
N CYS A 202 -10.01 -19.78 26.23
CA CYS A 202 -11.22 -20.54 25.94
C CYS A 202 -11.53 -20.60 24.44
N PHE A 203 -11.05 -19.63 23.65
CA PHE A 203 -11.20 -19.60 22.20
C PHE A 203 -10.04 -20.28 21.44
N TRP A 204 -9.06 -20.86 22.16
CA TRP A 204 -7.92 -21.50 21.51
C TRP A 204 -8.29 -22.87 20.94
N GLY A 205 -8.16 -23.01 19.61
CA GLY A 205 -8.36 -24.29 18.91
C GLY A 205 -9.82 -24.74 18.81
N ARG A 206 -10.78 -23.89 19.17
CA ARG A 206 -12.22 -24.13 18.99
C ARG A 206 -12.95 -22.82 18.67
N THR A 207 -13.96 -22.90 17.82
CA THR A 207 -14.84 -21.79 17.48
C THR A 207 -16.16 -21.92 18.24
N TYR A 208 -16.67 -20.80 18.74
CA TYR A 208 -17.93 -20.67 19.45
C TYR A 208 -18.85 -19.69 18.70
N GLY A 209 -20.16 -19.92 18.78
CA GLY A 209 -21.19 -19.23 18.00
C GLY A 209 -21.50 -19.94 16.67
N ASP A 210 -22.22 -19.24 15.77
CA ASP A 210 -22.65 -19.75 14.45
C ASP A 210 -21.49 -19.89 13.42
N GLY A 211 -20.32 -20.35 13.87
CA GLY A 211 -19.18 -20.68 13.03
C GLY A 211 -18.04 -19.65 13.09
N VAL A 212 -17.64 -19.16 11.92
CA VAL A 212 -16.45 -18.32 11.73
C VAL A 212 -16.87 -16.86 11.58
N ASN A 213 -16.18 -15.95 12.28
CA ASN A 213 -16.34 -14.51 12.05
C ASN A 213 -15.97 -14.18 10.59
N ASN A 214 -16.92 -13.63 9.82
CA ASN A 214 -16.74 -13.33 8.39
C ASN A 214 -15.62 -12.32 8.11
N ASP A 215 -15.34 -11.41 9.05
CA ASP A 215 -14.34 -10.35 8.85
C ASP A 215 -12.90 -10.86 9.08
N ALA A 216 -12.73 -11.88 9.92
CA ALA A 216 -11.40 -12.38 10.31
C ALA A 216 -10.60 -13.03 9.15
N PRO A 217 -11.13 -13.98 8.36
CA PRO A 217 -10.39 -14.61 7.26
C PRO A 217 -9.87 -13.62 6.22
N ILE A 218 -10.66 -12.60 5.87
CA ILE A 218 -10.27 -11.59 4.88
C ILE A 218 -9.17 -10.70 5.46
N GLY A 219 -9.30 -10.26 6.71
CA GLY A 219 -8.24 -9.53 7.42
C GLY A 219 -6.91 -10.29 7.39
N TYR A 220 -6.94 -11.62 7.57
CA TYR A 220 -5.72 -12.44 7.56
C TYR A 220 -5.15 -12.62 6.16
N ILE A 221 -6.01 -12.81 5.16
CA ILE A 221 -5.58 -12.88 3.76
C ILE A 221 -4.95 -11.54 3.35
N LEU A 222 -5.58 -10.41 3.70
CA LEU A 222 -5.06 -9.08 3.42
C LEU A 222 -3.72 -8.85 4.12
N LEU A 223 -3.59 -9.23 5.39
CA LEU A 223 -2.33 -9.15 6.13
C LEU A 223 -1.24 -10.00 5.46
N LEU A 224 -1.54 -11.26 5.14
CA LEU A 224 -0.61 -12.21 4.51
C LEU A 224 -0.15 -11.70 3.13
N VAL A 225 -1.10 -11.30 2.28
CA VAL A 225 -0.82 -10.75 0.95
C VAL A 225 0.00 -9.47 1.06
N SER A 226 -0.31 -8.59 2.02
CA SER A 226 0.43 -7.35 2.26
C SER A 226 1.89 -7.61 2.66
N TYR A 227 2.12 -8.56 3.55
CA TYR A 227 3.46 -8.98 3.96
C TYR A 227 4.26 -9.58 2.80
N ILE A 228 3.65 -10.53 2.08
CA ILE A 228 4.28 -11.17 0.92
C ILE A 228 4.61 -10.12 -0.14
N TRP A 229 3.69 -9.19 -0.40
CA TRP A 229 3.90 -8.12 -1.36
C TRP A 229 5.07 -7.20 -0.95
N LYS A 230 5.11 -6.72 0.30
CA LYS A 230 6.16 -5.79 0.76
C LYS A 230 7.52 -6.43 0.92
N ILE A 231 7.59 -7.63 1.50
CA ILE A 231 8.85 -8.37 1.62
C ILE A 231 9.31 -8.82 0.23
N GLY A 232 8.40 -9.25 -0.63
CA GLY A 232 8.71 -9.63 -2.00
C GLY A 232 9.31 -8.47 -2.80
N ASP A 233 8.82 -7.24 -2.61
CA ASP A 233 9.37 -6.07 -3.29
C ASP A 233 10.79 -5.70 -2.83
N MET A 234 11.27 -6.21 -1.68
CA MET A 234 12.65 -5.98 -1.24
C MET A 234 13.69 -6.70 -2.11
N PHE A 235 13.38 -7.90 -2.59
CA PHE A 235 14.34 -8.77 -3.29
C PHE A 235 14.23 -8.60 -4.80
N GLU A 236 15.36 -8.35 -5.46
CA GLU A 236 15.41 -8.20 -6.92
C GLU A 236 14.94 -9.46 -7.65
N SER A 237 15.33 -10.65 -7.14
CA SER A 237 14.88 -11.94 -7.68
C SER A 237 13.35 -12.07 -7.67
N THR A 238 12.69 -11.65 -6.60
CA THR A 238 11.24 -11.73 -6.46
C THR A 238 10.54 -10.70 -7.35
N ARG A 239 11.06 -9.48 -7.44
CA ARG A 239 10.55 -8.47 -8.39
C ARG A 239 10.68 -8.94 -9.83
N ARG A 240 11.81 -9.57 -10.18
CA ARG A 240 12.04 -10.16 -11.51
C ARG A 240 11.07 -11.30 -11.77
N LEU A 241 10.86 -12.20 -10.81
CA LEU A 241 9.91 -13.30 -10.92
C LEU A 241 8.48 -12.79 -11.09
N TYR A 242 8.04 -11.82 -10.29
CA TYR A 242 6.74 -11.17 -10.45
C TYR A 242 6.61 -10.49 -11.84
N GLY A 243 7.69 -9.83 -12.28
CA GLY A 243 7.79 -9.24 -13.61
C GLY A 243 7.56 -10.26 -14.72
N LEU A 244 8.28 -11.38 -14.68
CA LEU A 244 8.24 -12.42 -15.72
C LEU A 244 6.99 -13.29 -15.64
N GLY A 245 6.53 -13.64 -14.44
CA GLY A 245 5.47 -14.62 -14.21
C GLY A 245 4.06 -14.04 -14.15
N ILE A 246 3.90 -12.78 -13.72
CA ILE A 246 2.56 -12.16 -13.52
C ILE A 246 2.39 -10.95 -14.44
N ARG A 247 3.30 -10.00 -14.37
CA ARG A 247 3.18 -8.72 -15.10
C ARG A 247 3.23 -8.91 -16.62
N GLN A 248 4.32 -9.48 -17.12
CA GLN A 248 4.54 -9.60 -18.57
C GLN A 248 3.45 -10.42 -19.26
N PRO A 249 2.97 -11.56 -18.71
CA PRO A 249 1.84 -12.28 -19.29
C PRO A 249 0.55 -11.45 -19.31
N LEU A 250 0.27 -10.66 -18.26
CA LEU A 250 -0.90 -9.80 -18.19
C LEU A 250 -0.84 -8.66 -19.23
N GLU A 251 0.31 -7.99 -19.34
CA GLU A 251 0.53 -6.92 -20.32
C GLU A 251 0.41 -7.47 -21.76
N ARG A 252 1.09 -8.59 -22.07
CA ARG A 252 1.02 -9.25 -23.38
C ARG A 252 -0.39 -9.77 -23.69
N GLY A 253 -1.09 -10.32 -22.71
CA GLY A 253 -2.46 -10.80 -22.86
C GLY A 253 -3.41 -9.67 -23.23
N THR A 254 -3.32 -8.54 -22.51
CA THR A 254 -4.10 -7.33 -22.76
C THR A 254 -3.78 -6.72 -24.14
N GLU A 255 -2.50 -6.63 -24.48
CA GLU A 255 -2.02 -6.20 -25.80
C GLU A 255 -2.55 -7.09 -26.92
N SER A 256 -2.43 -8.41 -26.75
CA SER A 256 -2.90 -9.40 -27.73
C SER A 256 -4.41 -9.27 -27.97
N LEU A 257 -5.19 -9.23 -26.90
CA LEU A 257 -6.65 -9.08 -26.97
C LEU A 257 -7.05 -7.80 -27.70
N LEU A 258 -6.43 -6.65 -27.39
CA LEU A 258 -6.74 -5.36 -28.02
C LEU A 258 -6.24 -5.26 -29.48
N SER A 259 -5.15 -5.94 -29.82
CA SER A 259 -4.54 -5.89 -31.15
C SER A 259 -5.38 -6.59 -32.23
N ILE A 260 -6.11 -7.65 -31.88
CA ILE A 260 -6.94 -8.43 -32.82
C ILE A 260 -8.02 -7.56 -33.50
N PRO A 261 -8.92 -6.87 -32.76
CA PRO A 261 -9.92 -6.01 -33.36
C PRO A 261 -9.29 -4.76 -34.01
N ALA A 262 -8.21 -4.21 -33.45
CA ALA A 262 -7.49 -3.07 -34.03
C ALA A 262 -6.94 -3.39 -35.44
N ARG A 263 -6.32 -4.57 -35.61
CA ARG A 263 -5.81 -5.05 -36.90
C ARG A 263 -6.93 -5.24 -37.91
N ARG A 264 -8.02 -5.94 -37.52
CA ARG A 264 -9.15 -6.19 -38.41
C ARG A 264 -9.85 -4.89 -38.83
N TYR A 265 -9.95 -3.91 -37.93
CA TYR A 265 -10.46 -2.58 -38.28
C TYR A 265 -9.58 -1.90 -39.32
N ARG A 266 -8.26 -1.94 -39.16
CA ARG A 266 -7.34 -1.34 -40.14
C ARG A 266 -7.43 -1.99 -41.52
N GLN A 267 -7.56 -3.32 -41.57
CA GLN A 267 -7.63 -4.09 -42.83
C GLN A 267 -8.98 -3.94 -43.54
N THR A 268 -10.08 -3.97 -42.79
CA THR A 268 -11.44 -4.03 -43.39
C THR A 268 -12.18 -2.69 -43.35
N ARG A 269 -11.73 -1.74 -42.53
CA ARG A 269 -12.41 -0.46 -42.20
C ARG A 269 -13.87 -0.64 -41.73
N GLN A 270 -14.26 -1.83 -41.29
CA GLN A 270 -15.62 -2.10 -40.84
C GLN A 270 -15.84 -1.60 -39.41
N LYS A 271 -16.86 -0.77 -39.22
CA LYS A 271 -17.23 -0.17 -37.91
C LYS A 271 -17.46 -1.21 -36.80
N ARG A 272 -17.85 -2.45 -37.12
CA ARG A 272 -18.00 -3.53 -36.13
C ARG A 272 -16.72 -3.78 -35.33
N TYR A 273 -15.55 -3.76 -35.98
CA TYR A 273 -14.28 -4.02 -35.30
C TYR A 273 -13.83 -2.83 -34.45
N LEU A 274 -14.20 -1.60 -34.83
CA LEU A 274 -14.00 -0.41 -34.00
C LEU A 274 -14.82 -0.48 -32.71
N TRP A 275 -16.09 -0.89 -32.80
CA TRP A 275 -16.94 -1.10 -31.62
C TRP A 275 -16.44 -2.25 -30.74
N CYS A 276 -16.02 -3.37 -31.32
CA CYS A 276 -15.37 -4.45 -30.56
C CYS A 276 -14.12 -3.98 -29.81
N PHE A 277 -13.26 -3.19 -30.45
CA PHE A 277 -12.08 -2.61 -29.82
C PHE A 277 -12.45 -1.68 -28.66
N ARG A 278 -13.46 -0.81 -28.84
CA ARG A 278 -13.94 0.10 -27.78
C ARG A 278 -14.54 -0.65 -26.59
N LEU A 279 -15.34 -1.69 -26.84
CA LEU A 279 -15.90 -2.52 -25.77
C LEU A 279 -14.80 -3.23 -24.97
N LEU A 280 -13.75 -3.68 -25.64
CA LEU A 280 -12.63 -4.36 -24.98
C LEU A 280 -11.76 -3.40 -24.14
N LEU A 281 -11.72 -2.10 -24.47
CA LEU A 281 -11.06 -1.08 -23.64
C LEU A 281 -11.73 -0.92 -22.27
N VAL A 282 -13.04 -1.18 -22.16
CA VAL A 282 -13.83 -0.97 -20.93
C VAL A 282 -13.26 -1.78 -19.74
N PRO A 283 -13.02 -3.09 -19.84
CA PRO A 283 -12.36 -3.84 -18.78
C PRO A 283 -10.82 -3.77 -18.81
N ALA A 284 -10.21 -3.57 -19.98
CA ALA A 284 -8.75 -3.62 -20.09
C ALA A 284 -8.05 -2.42 -19.44
N VAL A 285 -8.56 -1.20 -19.66
CA VAL A 285 -7.91 0.02 -19.19
C VAL A 285 -7.97 0.18 -17.65
N PRO A 286 -9.07 -0.13 -16.94
CA PRO A 286 -9.12 -0.09 -15.47
C PRO A 286 -8.19 -1.12 -14.85
N VAL A 287 -8.04 -2.30 -15.45
CA VAL A 287 -7.11 -3.33 -14.96
C VAL A 287 -5.67 -2.82 -15.07
N VAL A 288 -5.29 -2.23 -16.21
CA VAL A 288 -3.97 -1.60 -16.37
C VAL A 288 -3.77 -0.48 -15.35
N ALA A 289 -4.76 0.41 -15.19
CA ALA A 289 -4.68 1.52 -14.23
C ALA A 289 -4.56 1.02 -12.78
N PHE A 290 -5.30 -0.03 -12.41
CA PHE A 290 -5.26 -0.63 -11.08
C PHE A 290 -3.92 -1.30 -10.79
N VAL A 291 -3.36 -2.06 -11.74
CA VAL A 291 -2.02 -2.67 -11.59
C VAL A 291 -0.92 -1.61 -11.47
N GLU A 292 -1.02 -0.51 -12.23
CA GLU A 292 -0.08 0.61 -12.11
C GLU A 292 -0.26 1.40 -10.81
N PHE A 293 -1.48 1.50 -10.29
CA PHE A 293 -1.73 2.05 -8.96
C PHE A 293 -1.11 1.16 -7.88
N LEU A 294 -1.30 -0.16 -7.93
CA LEU A 294 -0.72 -1.09 -6.95
C LEU A 294 0.81 -1.03 -6.89
N ARG A 295 1.50 -0.61 -7.96
CA ARG A 295 2.96 -0.39 -7.96
C ARG A 295 3.39 0.94 -7.37
N SER A 296 2.45 1.88 -7.21
CA SER A 296 2.76 3.23 -6.79
C SER A 296 3.18 3.30 -5.32
N PHE A 297 3.98 4.30 -4.98
CA PHE A 297 4.28 4.61 -3.59
C PHE A 297 2.98 4.98 -2.85
N SER A 298 2.06 5.67 -3.52
CA SER A 298 0.72 6.00 -2.99
C SER A 298 -0.07 4.78 -2.51
N ALA A 299 -0.05 3.65 -3.23
CA ALA A 299 -0.74 2.44 -2.77
C ALA A 299 -0.14 1.89 -1.46
N SER A 300 1.17 2.03 -1.29
CA SER A 300 1.85 1.65 -0.06
C SER A 300 1.45 2.53 1.13
N LEU A 301 1.30 3.84 0.90
CA LEU A 301 0.79 4.78 1.89
C LEU A 301 -0.66 4.47 2.28
N TRP A 302 -1.52 4.15 1.32
CA TRP A 302 -2.90 3.77 1.59
C TRP A 302 -3.00 2.52 2.45
N LEU A 303 -2.24 1.48 2.10
CA LEU A 303 -2.20 0.25 2.90
C LEU A 303 -1.75 0.53 4.34
N SER A 304 -0.72 1.37 4.49
CA SER A 304 -0.17 1.74 5.79
C SER A 304 -1.17 2.56 6.63
N LEU A 305 -1.83 3.53 6.01
CA LEU A 305 -2.86 4.36 6.66
C LEU A 305 -4.04 3.51 7.11
N TRP A 306 -4.55 2.63 6.23
CA TRP A 306 -5.68 1.76 6.56
C TRP A 306 -5.33 0.80 7.70
N GLY A 307 -4.16 0.15 7.66
CA GLY A 307 -3.69 -0.72 8.72
C GLY A 307 -3.50 0.00 10.06
N LEU A 308 -3.03 1.25 10.04
CA LEU A 308 -2.84 2.10 11.22
C LEU A 308 -4.17 2.50 11.87
N VAL A 309 -5.12 2.99 11.08
CA VAL A 309 -6.43 3.41 11.59
C VAL A 309 -7.23 2.22 12.08
N PHE A 310 -7.23 1.11 11.34
CA PHE A 310 -7.88 -0.13 11.76
C PHE A 310 -7.30 -0.64 13.09
N GLY A 311 -5.97 -0.75 13.20
CA GLY A 311 -5.34 -1.16 14.47
C GLY A 311 -5.65 -0.22 15.63
N THR A 312 -5.78 1.08 15.37
CA THR A 312 -6.14 2.06 16.41
C THR A 312 -7.58 1.89 16.88
N ILE A 313 -8.54 1.69 15.97
CA ILE A 313 -9.94 1.43 16.32
C ILE A 313 -10.05 0.20 17.23
N GLN A 314 -9.36 -0.88 16.85
CA GLN A 314 -9.39 -2.17 17.56
C GLN A 314 -8.65 -2.14 18.92
N VAL A 315 -7.88 -1.09 19.20
CA VAL A 315 -7.27 -0.83 20.52
C VAL A 315 -8.15 0.12 21.34
N VAL A 316 -8.57 1.25 20.75
CA VAL A 316 -9.22 2.35 21.46
C VAL A 316 -10.67 2.02 21.82
N VAL A 317 -11.44 1.43 20.90
CA VAL A 317 -12.87 1.14 21.14
C VAL A 317 -13.05 0.11 22.27
N PRO A 318 -12.40 -1.06 22.26
CA PRO A 318 -12.51 -2.01 23.37
C PRO A 318 -12.01 -1.45 24.70
N ARG A 319 -10.99 -0.58 24.67
CA ARG A 319 -10.50 0.11 25.87
C ARG A 319 -11.56 1.05 26.44
N GLN A 320 -12.20 1.84 25.59
CA GLN A 320 -13.26 2.75 26.03
C GLN A 320 -14.44 1.97 26.63
N GLN A 321 -14.79 0.82 26.05
CA GLN A 321 -15.86 -0.06 26.56
C GLN A 321 -15.54 -0.68 27.94
N ASN A 322 -14.27 -0.94 28.25
CA ASN A 322 -13.86 -1.55 29.53
C ASN A 322 -13.37 -0.51 30.57
N LEU A 323 -13.45 0.79 30.27
CA LEU A 323 -12.85 1.85 31.08
C LEU A 323 -13.37 1.87 32.52
N LEU A 324 -14.67 1.59 32.72
CA LEU A 324 -15.27 1.55 34.06
C LEU A 324 -14.74 0.39 34.91
N GLN A 325 -14.36 -0.73 34.29
CA GLN A 325 -13.84 -1.91 35.01
C GLN A 325 -12.34 -1.84 35.27
N THR A 326 -11.56 -1.25 34.34
CA THR A 326 -10.10 -1.33 34.38
C THR A 326 -9.37 0.00 34.55
N GLY A 327 -10.04 1.13 34.32
CA GLY A 327 -9.43 2.46 34.22
C GLY A 327 -8.64 2.88 35.44
N SER A 328 -9.13 2.58 36.65
CA SER A 328 -8.49 2.97 37.92
C SER A 328 -7.04 2.50 38.06
N LYS A 329 -6.66 1.38 37.44
CA LYS A 329 -5.29 0.85 37.50
C LYS A 329 -4.52 1.01 36.19
N GLU A 330 -5.20 1.01 35.04
CA GLU A 330 -4.54 1.10 33.74
C GLU A 330 -4.18 2.53 33.33
N GLU A 331 -4.80 3.53 33.95
CA GLU A 331 -4.44 4.94 33.79
C GLU A 331 -3.34 5.39 34.76
N GLU A 332 -3.04 4.58 35.79
CA GLU A 332 -1.92 4.84 36.69
C GLU A 332 -0.58 4.61 35.97
N TRP A 333 0.32 5.59 36.10
CA TRP A 333 1.64 5.55 35.48
C TRP A 333 2.59 4.60 36.21
N GLY A 334 2.77 3.40 35.68
CA GLY A 334 3.75 2.43 36.15
C GLY A 334 5.16 2.61 35.56
N PHE A 335 6.15 1.90 36.13
CA PHE A 335 7.53 1.90 35.63
C PHE A 335 7.62 1.37 34.18
N SER A 336 6.96 0.24 33.89
CA SER A 336 6.93 -0.38 32.55
C SER A 336 6.37 0.57 31.49
N GLN A 337 5.29 1.26 31.83
CA GLN A 337 4.65 2.27 30.99
C GLN A 337 5.55 3.48 30.72
N LEU A 338 6.26 3.98 31.74
CA LEU A 338 7.20 5.11 31.58
C LEU A 338 8.41 4.72 30.72
N VAL A 339 8.98 3.54 30.94
CA VAL A 339 10.10 3.03 30.14
C VAL A 339 9.72 2.92 28.67
N ALA A 340 8.53 2.41 28.35
CA ALA A 340 8.05 2.31 26.99
C ALA A 340 8.02 3.67 26.25
N LEU A 341 7.63 4.74 26.96
CA LEU A 341 7.64 6.10 26.42
C LEU A 341 9.05 6.70 26.33
N ILE A 342 9.91 6.50 27.32
CA ILE A 342 11.29 7.03 27.32
C ILE A 342 12.08 6.47 26.13
N LEU A 343 11.84 5.22 25.73
CA LEU A 343 12.49 4.64 24.56
C LEU A 343 12.17 5.43 23.26
N LEU A 344 11.02 6.12 23.18
CA LEU A 344 10.70 6.98 22.04
C LEU A 344 11.58 8.24 21.92
N VAL A 345 12.41 8.53 22.92
CA VAL A 345 13.37 9.65 22.86
C VAL A 345 14.58 9.27 21.99
N GLN A 346 14.86 7.98 21.76
CA GLN A 346 16.03 7.52 21.01
C GLN A 346 16.14 8.13 19.59
N PRO A 347 15.07 8.20 18.78
CA PRO A 347 15.10 8.85 17.48
C PRO A 347 15.38 10.36 17.57
N LEU A 348 14.94 11.05 18.63
CA LEU A 348 15.25 12.47 18.86
C LEU A 348 16.75 12.65 19.10
N GLY A 349 17.39 11.75 19.86
CA GLY A 349 18.84 11.71 20.04
C GLY A 349 19.57 11.68 18.69
N ALA A 350 19.17 10.76 17.80
CA ALA A 350 19.76 10.64 16.47
C ALA A 350 19.55 11.91 15.60
N ILE A 351 18.38 12.55 15.69
CA ILE A 351 18.10 13.82 15.01
C ILE A 351 19.02 14.91 15.54
N THR A 352 19.13 15.05 16.86
CA THR A 352 19.98 16.08 17.49
C THR A 352 21.46 15.85 17.19
N GLU A 353 21.96 14.63 17.24
CA GLU A 353 23.35 14.30 16.91
C GLU A 353 23.68 14.71 15.47
N HIS A 354 22.81 14.39 14.52
CA HIS A 354 23.00 14.76 13.10
C HIS A 354 22.93 16.27 12.84
N MET A 355 22.18 17.02 13.65
CA MET A 355 22.12 18.48 13.54
C MET A 355 23.31 19.16 14.26
N TRP A 356 23.73 18.66 15.42
CA TRP A 356 24.68 19.34 16.29
C TRP A 356 26.15 18.96 16.05
N VAL A 357 26.45 17.69 15.74
CA VAL A 357 27.84 17.19 15.60
C VAL A 357 28.56 17.83 14.40
N ARG A 358 27.85 18.52 13.51
CA ARG A 358 28.44 19.12 12.30
C ARG A 358 28.54 20.64 12.28
N ASP A 359 27.95 21.34 13.23
CA ASP A 359 28.27 22.77 13.44
C ASP A 359 29.67 22.94 14.08
N SER A 360 30.28 21.86 14.57
CA SER A 360 31.62 21.85 15.18
C SER A 360 32.74 21.34 14.26
N GLY A 361 32.45 21.04 12.98
CA GLY A 361 33.35 20.24 12.12
C GLY A 361 33.53 20.76 10.69
N ASP A 362 33.49 22.07 10.47
CA ASP A 362 34.03 22.67 9.24
C ASP A 362 35.56 22.68 9.31
N GLY A 363 36.15 21.51 9.09
CA GLY A 363 37.60 21.36 8.99
C GLY A 363 38.10 20.00 9.43
N GLU A 364 37.82 18.94 8.66
CA GLU A 364 38.79 17.87 8.40
C GLU A 364 38.20 16.83 7.43
N HIS A 365 38.84 16.73 6.26
CA HIS A 365 38.72 15.58 5.37
C HIS A 365 39.26 14.33 6.08
N HIS A 366 38.49 13.23 6.13
CA HIS A 366 39.02 11.88 5.85
C HIS A 366 37.93 10.82 5.68
N SER A 367 37.89 10.27 4.45
CA SER A 367 37.86 8.84 4.13
C SER A 367 36.89 7.90 4.86
N TYR A 368 35.68 7.78 4.30
CA TYR A 368 35.00 6.48 4.15
C TYR A 368 34.28 6.44 2.79
N GLY A 369 34.82 5.67 1.84
CA GLY A 369 34.06 5.16 0.70
C GLY A 369 34.05 5.99 -0.60
N THR A 370 35.22 6.35 -1.14
CA THR A 370 35.38 6.84 -2.52
C THR A 370 35.17 5.72 -3.54
N LYS A 371 33.94 5.20 -3.63
CA LYS A 371 33.46 4.44 -4.79
C LYS A 371 32.23 5.07 -5.44
N SER A 372 31.56 6.04 -4.79
CA SER A 372 30.37 6.65 -5.39
C SER A 372 30.67 7.68 -6.47
N SER A 373 31.80 8.41 -6.46
CA SER A 373 32.01 9.50 -7.42
C SER A 373 32.09 9.01 -8.87
N ASP A 374 32.82 7.92 -9.12
CA ASP A 374 33.02 7.39 -10.48
C ASP A 374 31.80 6.61 -10.96
N GLU A 375 31.01 6.05 -10.04
CA GLU A 375 29.75 5.39 -10.31
C GLU A 375 28.60 6.41 -10.46
N GLU A 376 28.61 7.52 -9.72
CA GLU A 376 27.69 8.68 -9.84
C GLU A 376 27.93 9.44 -11.13
N GLU A 377 29.19 9.61 -11.57
CA GLU A 377 29.49 10.25 -12.84
C GLU A 377 29.13 9.33 -14.02
N ARG A 378 29.30 8.01 -13.88
CA ARG A 378 28.80 7.01 -14.84
C ARG A 378 27.28 6.92 -14.87
N VAL A 379 26.59 6.96 -13.73
CA VAL A 379 25.12 6.95 -13.64
C VAL A 379 24.56 8.27 -14.16
N ALA A 380 25.16 9.42 -13.85
CA ALA A 380 24.77 10.72 -14.42
C ALA A 380 25.06 10.78 -15.93
N ALA A 381 26.14 10.15 -16.41
CA ALA A 381 26.42 10.01 -17.83
C ALA A 381 25.42 9.06 -18.51
N ASP A 382 25.06 7.92 -17.90
CA ASP A 382 24.05 6.98 -18.40
C ASP A 382 22.65 7.62 -18.38
N GLN A 383 22.36 8.49 -17.41
CA GLN A 383 21.11 9.22 -17.30
C GLN A 383 21.05 10.39 -18.30
N ARG A 384 22.19 11.00 -18.65
CA ARG A 384 22.34 11.92 -19.80
C ARG A 384 22.27 11.18 -21.13
N LEU A 385 22.75 9.94 -21.21
CA LEU A 385 22.67 9.08 -22.40
C LEU A 385 21.24 8.57 -22.61
N LEU A 386 20.52 8.25 -21.54
CA LEU A 386 19.08 7.91 -21.54
C LEU A 386 18.22 9.13 -21.83
N ALA A 387 18.58 10.33 -21.33
CA ALA A 387 17.97 11.60 -21.73
C ALA A 387 18.32 12.01 -23.17
N GLY A 388 19.42 11.47 -23.72
CA GLY A 388 19.90 11.65 -25.09
C GLY A 388 19.41 10.59 -26.08
N THR A 389 18.74 9.52 -25.61
CA THR A 389 17.90 8.73 -26.52
C THR A 389 16.81 9.66 -27.03
N PRO A 390 16.64 9.84 -28.35
CA PRO A 390 15.62 10.72 -28.85
C PRO A 390 14.28 10.23 -28.28
N GLU A 391 13.68 11.02 -27.38
CA GLU A 391 12.27 10.84 -27.07
C GLU A 391 11.58 10.77 -28.44
N PRO A 392 10.80 9.71 -28.73
CA PRO A 392 10.07 9.64 -29.98
C PRO A 392 9.26 10.93 -30.07
N ASN A 393 9.61 11.73 -31.07
CA ASN A 393 9.17 13.09 -31.29
C ASN A 393 7.72 13.25 -30.81
N LEU A 394 7.51 14.04 -29.75
CA LEU A 394 6.26 14.16 -28.96
C LEU A 394 5.06 14.74 -29.76
N LYS A 395 5.17 14.76 -31.09
CA LYS A 395 4.18 15.16 -32.09
C LYS A 395 3.54 13.98 -32.84
N ASP A 396 3.95 12.73 -32.61
CA ASP A 396 3.30 11.56 -33.22
C ASP A 396 1.95 11.29 -32.51
N SER A 397 0.95 12.11 -32.85
CA SER A 397 -0.42 12.14 -32.30
C SER A 397 -1.30 10.99 -32.80
N ARG A 398 -0.78 9.76 -32.77
CA ARG A 398 -1.49 8.58 -33.29
C ARG A 398 -2.37 7.95 -32.22
N ALA A 399 -3.57 7.48 -32.61
CA ALA A 399 -4.44 6.74 -31.70
C ALA A 399 -3.83 5.39 -31.30
N LEU A 400 -4.18 4.91 -30.10
CA LEU A 400 -3.80 3.57 -29.63
C LEU A 400 -4.21 2.47 -30.64
N ILE A 401 -5.37 2.62 -31.29
CA ILE A 401 -5.84 1.68 -32.33
C ILE A 401 -4.91 1.63 -33.56
N GLU A 402 -4.31 2.75 -33.95
CA GLU A 402 -3.38 2.80 -35.09
C GLU A 402 -2.02 2.21 -34.74
N LEU A 403 -1.58 2.44 -33.50
CA LEU A 403 -0.32 1.94 -32.98
C LEU A 403 -0.36 0.40 -32.86
N LEU A 404 -1.40 -0.13 -32.22
CA LEU A 404 -1.62 -1.58 -32.10
C LEU A 404 -1.90 -2.25 -33.45
N GLY A 405 -2.52 -1.52 -34.39
CA GLY A 405 -2.75 -2.00 -35.75
C GLY A 405 -1.50 -2.04 -36.65
N ARG A 406 -0.39 -1.39 -36.27
CA ARG A 406 0.88 -1.38 -37.03
C ARG A 406 1.85 -2.49 -36.63
N GLU A 407 1.88 -2.85 -35.36
CA GLU A 407 3.03 -3.56 -34.81
C GLU A 407 3.15 -5.04 -35.16
N ILE A 408 2.03 -5.76 -35.25
CA ILE A 408 2.08 -7.20 -35.57
C ILE A 408 2.31 -7.43 -37.07
N ALA A 409 2.11 -6.41 -37.93
CA ALA A 409 2.44 -6.52 -39.34
C ALA A 409 3.97 -6.65 -39.58
N MET A 410 4.81 -6.13 -38.68
CA MET A 410 6.28 -6.22 -38.79
C MET A 410 6.90 -7.44 -38.09
N ARG A 411 6.11 -8.18 -37.28
CA ARG A 411 6.57 -9.45 -36.68
C ARG A 411 6.75 -10.60 -37.69
N GLY A 412 6.28 -10.43 -38.92
CA GLY A 412 6.47 -11.39 -40.02
C GLY A 412 7.83 -11.30 -40.75
N THR A 413 8.61 -10.24 -40.50
CA THR A 413 9.88 -10.00 -41.20
C THR A 413 11.00 -9.77 -40.19
N GLY A 414 11.54 -10.86 -39.64
CA GLY A 414 12.95 -11.02 -39.19
C GLY A 414 13.66 -9.98 -38.32
N ALA A 415 13.02 -8.91 -37.85
CA ALA A 415 13.66 -7.85 -37.09
C ALA A 415 13.49 -8.12 -35.58
N SER A 416 14.45 -8.85 -35.02
CA SER A 416 14.67 -8.94 -33.57
C SER A 416 15.09 -7.56 -33.04
N SER A 417 14.47 -7.12 -31.95
CA SER A 417 14.73 -5.88 -31.20
C SER A 417 14.17 -4.58 -31.79
N ARG A 418 12.87 -4.33 -31.61
CA ARG A 418 12.33 -2.96 -31.47
C ARG A 418 11.22 -2.93 -30.41
N ALA A 419 11.31 -1.93 -29.54
CA ALA A 419 10.56 -1.77 -28.30
C ALA A 419 9.05 -1.97 -28.47
N THR A 420 8.47 -2.87 -27.66
CA THR A 420 7.02 -3.00 -27.55
C THR A 420 6.42 -1.66 -27.10
N PRO A 421 5.24 -1.28 -27.61
CA PRO A 421 4.61 -0.03 -27.28
C PRO A 421 4.00 -0.25 -25.91
N ASN A 422 4.59 0.39 -24.92
CA ASN A 422 4.15 0.18 -23.55
C ASN A 422 2.74 0.78 -23.43
N ILE A 423 1.68 -0.03 -23.63
CA ILE A 423 0.26 0.38 -23.59
C ILE A 423 0.02 1.20 -22.33
N THR A 424 0.61 0.75 -21.23
CA THR A 424 0.69 1.38 -19.94
C THR A 424 1.10 2.86 -20.01
N LYS A 425 2.18 3.20 -20.74
CA LYS A 425 2.63 4.59 -20.93
C LYS A 425 1.59 5.43 -21.67
N ILE A 426 0.92 4.85 -22.67
CA ILE A 426 -0.10 5.56 -23.47
C ILE A 426 -1.36 5.80 -22.64
N VAL A 427 -1.83 4.77 -21.91
CA VAL A 427 -2.96 4.85 -20.98
C VAL A 427 -2.71 5.92 -19.93
N LEU A 428 -1.56 5.88 -19.25
CA LEU A 428 -1.18 6.86 -18.21
C LEU A 428 -1.00 8.28 -18.75
N SER A 429 -0.64 8.45 -20.03
CA SER A 429 -0.52 9.76 -20.67
C SER A 429 -1.88 10.36 -21.11
N SER A 430 -2.94 9.56 -21.09
CA SER A 430 -4.27 9.98 -21.53
C SER A 430 -5.07 10.63 -20.39
N ARG A 431 -6.01 11.52 -20.75
CA ARG A 431 -6.97 12.09 -19.78
C ARG A 431 -7.81 11.01 -19.07
N VAL A 432 -8.08 9.90 -19.75
CA VAL A 432 -8.83 8.76 -19.22
C VAL A 432 -8.03 8.04 -18.12
N GLY A 433 -6.72 7.84 -18.33
CA GLY A 433 -5.84 7.24 -17.31
C GLY A 433 -5.78 8.10 -16.04
N LEU A 434 -5.67 9.43 -16.19
CA LEU A 434 -5.73 10.36 -15.06
C LEU A 434 -7.08 10.27 -14.31
N LEU A 435 -8.19 10.28 -15.05
CA LEU A 435 -9.54 10.16 -14.47
C LEU A 435 -9.71 8.86 -13.67
N LEU A 436 -9.25 7.73 -14.22
CA LEU A 436 -9.33 6.43 -13.54
C LEU A 436 -8.50 6.40 -12.26
N LEU A 437 -7.32 7.00 -12.26
CA LEU A 437 -6.46 7.03 -11.06
C LEU A 437 -7.02 7.96 -9.98
N VAL A 438 -7.64 9.09 -10.35
CA VAL A 438 -8.41 9.91 -9.40
C VAL A 438 -9.61 9.14 -8.86
N LEU A 439 -10.32 8.39 -9.71
CA LEU A 439 -11.44 7.57 -9.29
C LEU A 439 -11.02 6.47 -8.31
N ILE A 440 -9.86 5.83 -8.49
CA ILE A 440 -9.29 4.89 -7.50
C ILE A 440 -9.13 5.58 -6.15
N GLN A 441 -8.54 6.78 -6.12
CA GLN A 441 -8.31 7.54 -4.88
C GLN A 441 -9.63 7.88 -4.18
N ILE A 442 -10.63 8.35 -4.93
CA ILE A 442 -11.97 8.67 -4.39
C ILE A 442 -12.63 7.42 -3.81
N THR A 443 -12.59 6.30 -4.53
CA THR A 443 -13.18 5.04 -4.02
C THR A 443 -12.44 4.53 -2.80
N LEU A 444 -11.12 4.67 -2.74
CA LEU A 444 -10.34 4.31 -1.55
C LEU A 444 -10.74 5.17 -0.35
N VAL A 445 -10.80 6.50 -0.50
CA VAL A 445 -11.25 7.40 0.58
C VAL A 445 -12.66 7.02 1.04
N GLY A 446 -13.63 6.98 0.13
CA GLY A 446 -15.02 6.71 0.48
C GLY A 446 -15.24 5.32 1.07
N GLY A 447 -14.63 4.29 0.46
CA GLY A 447 -14.73 2.90 0.90
C GLY A 447 -14.06 2.69 2.27
N THR A 448 -12.85 3.20 2.47
CA THR A 448 -12.14 3.07 3.76
C THR A 448 -12.86 3.82 4.87
N CYS A 449 -13.31 5.07 4.64
CA CYS A 449 -14.08 5.82 5.64
C CYS A 449 -15.36 5.09 6.04
N THR A 450 -16.10 4.52 5.07
CA THR A 450 -17.34 3.79 5.35
C THR A 450 -17.06 2.53 6.16
N ILE A 451 -16.10 1.70 5.73
CA ILE A 451 -15.74 0.46 6.43
C ILE A 451 -15.27 0.77 7.85
N LEU A 452 -14.36 1.73 8.03
CA LEU A 452 -13.81 2.06 9.35
C LEU A 452 -14.85 2.68 10.29
N TYR A 453 -15.79 3.46 9.76
CA TYR A 453 -16.90 4.02 10.55
C TYR A 453 -17.79 2.90 11.10
N PHE A 454 -18.22 1.97 10.24
CA PHE A 454 -19.07 0.85 10.67
C PHE A 454 -18.30 -0.14 11.55
N ASP A 455 -17.01 -0.37 11.29
CA ASP A 455 -16.16 -1.17 12.17
C ASP A 455 -16.13 -0.55 13.58
N ALA A 456 -15.81 0.73 13.71
CA ALA A 456 -15.77 1.42 14.99
C ALA A 456 -17.11 1.39 15.75
N ALA A 457 -18.24 1.48 15.04
CA ALA A 457 -19.57 1.42 15.63
C ALA A 457 -20.01 -0.01 16.01
N SER A 458 -19.43 -1.04 15.40
CA SER A 458 -19.83 -2.44 15.59
C SER A 458 -18.91 -3.23 16.52
N VAL A 459 -17.66 -2.82 16.70
CA VAL A 459 -16.68 -3.50 17.56
C VAL A 459 -17.27 -3.75 18.95
N GLY A 460 -17.32 -5.03 19.33
CA GLY A 460 -17.82 -5.48 20.63
C GLY A 460 -19.35 -5.49 20.78
N VAL A 461 -20.11 -4.94 19.84
CA VAL A 461 -21.57 -4.84 19.91
C VAL A 461 -22.25 -5.76 18.90
N VAL A 462 -21.76 -5.76 17.65
CA VAL A 462 -22.36 -6.52 16.54
C VAL A 462 -21.34 -7.48 15.93
N ARG A 463 -21.83 -8.66 15.57
CA ARG A 463 -21.08 -9.71 14.87
C ARG A 463 -20.71 -9.24 13.46
N GLY A 464 -19.45 -9.45 13.05
CA GLY A 464 -18.80 -8.85 11.86
C GLY A 464 -19.67 -8.60 10.62
N GLN A 465 -19.72 -7.33 10.17
CA GLN A 465 -20.54 -6.85 9.04
C GLN A 465 -19.76 -5.96 8.07
N ASN A 466 -18.43 -5.99 8.06
CA ASN A 466 -17.65 -5.07 7.22
C ASN A 466 -17.65 -5.46 5.73
N TRP A 467 -17.87 -6.74 5.42
CA TRP A 467 -17.77 -7.28 4.06
C TRP A 467 -18.75 -6.68 3.02
N PRO A 468 -20.05 -6.47 3.31
CA PRO A 468 -20.96 -5.80 2.38
C PRO A 468 -20.45 -4.44 1.93
N TYR A 469 -19.87 -3.65 2.83
CA TYR A 469 -19.32 -2.33 2.49
C TYR A 469 -18.09 -2.41 1.58
N ALA A 470 -17.23 -3.41 1.78
CA ALA A 470 -16.10 -3.68 0.88
C ALA A 470 -16.57 -4.08 -0.53
N LEU A 471 -17.61 -4.92 -0.63
CA LEU A 471 -18.21 -5.27 -1.92
C LEU A 471 -18.85 -4.07 -2.61
N ILE A 472 -19.55 -3.22 -1.86
CA ILE A 472 -20.15 -1.99 -2.40
C ILE A 472 -19.05 -1.05 -2.94
N ALA A 473 -17.95 -0.86 -2.21
CA ALA A 473 -16.84 -0.04 -2.68
C ALA A 473 -16.20 -0.62 -3.96
N LEU A 474 -16.02 -1.94 -4.02
CA LEU A 474 -15.50 -2.60 -5.22
C LEU A 474 -16.47 -2.46 -6.41
N ALA A 475 -17.77 -2.69 -6.19
CA ALA A 475 -18.80 -2.55 -7.21
C ALA A 475 -18.90 -1.11 -7.71
N PHE A 476 -18.78 -0.13 -6.82
CA PHE A 476 -18.71 1.29 -7.15
C PHE A 476 -17.52 1.58 -8.06
N TYR A 477 -16.30 1.13 -7.72
CA TYR A 477 -15.12 1.33 -8.58
C TYR A 477 -15.28 0.67 -9.96
N VAL A 478 -15.72 -0.59 -10.01
CA VAL A 478 -15.88 -1.32 -11.28
C VAL A 478 -16.92 -0.63 -12.17
N SER A 479 -18.10 -0.31 -11.62
CA SER A 479 -19.16 0.35 -12.39
C SER A 479 -18.78 1.75 -12.88
N SER A 480 -18.23 2.59 -12.00
CA SER A 480 -17.83 3.96 -12.34
C SER A 480 -16.65 4.00 -13.31
N SER A 481 -15.67 3.08 -13.20
CA SER A 481 -14.53 3.01 -14.12
C SER A 481 -14.95 2.57 -15.51
N TRP A 482 -15.87 1.60 -15.60
CA TRP A 482 -16.42 1.14 -16.87
C TRP A 482 -17.23 2.23 -17.56
N LEU A 483 -18.09 2.92 -16.80
CA LEU A 483 -18.86 4.06 -17.30
C LEU A 483 -17.95 5.19 -17.79
N ALA A 484 -16.91 5.52 -17.03
CA ALA A 484 -15.93 6.53 -17.41
C ALA A 484 -15.27 6.21 -18.76
N ILE A 485 -14.91 4.94 -19.00
CA ILE A 485 -14.31 4.53 -20.28
C ILE A 485 -15.34 4.53 -21.41
N LEU A 486 -16.55 4.02 -21.18
CA LEU A 486 -17.61 4.03 -22.20
C LEU A 486 -17.87 5.44 -22.73
N ILE A 487 -17.90 6.43 -21.84
CA ILE A 487 -18.17 7.83 -22.19
C ILE A 487 -16.94 8.49 -22.84
N THR A 488 -15.74 8.30 -22.28
CA THR A 488 -14.56 9.08 -22.67
C THR A 488 -13.69 8.42 -23.74
N SER A 489 -13.71 7.09 -23.87
CA SER A 489 -12.90 6.33 -24.83
C SER A 489 -13.08 6.81 -26.28
N PRO A 490 -14.31 7.04 -26.80
CA PRO A 490 -14.53 7.45 -28.19
C PRO A 490 -13.87 8.79 -28.56
N PHE A 491 -13.73 9.69 -27.59
CA PHE A 491 -13.19 11.04 -27.78
C PHE A 491 -11.71 11.16 -27.39
N SER A 492 -11.16 10.13 -26.73
CA SER A 492 -9.78 10.11 -26.25
C SER A 492 -8.81 9.52 -27.28
N ARG A 493 -7.51 9.71 -27.04
CA ARG A 493 -6.41 9.10 -27.82
C ARG A 493 -6.46 7.56 -27.84
N LEU A 494 -7.25 6.94 -26.96
CA LEU A 494 -7.37 5.49 -26.86
C LEU A 494 -8.30 4.91 -27.95
N GLY A 495 -9.40 5.59 -28.29
CA GLY A 495 -10.46 5.03 -29.15
C GLY A 495 -10.99 5.94 -30.26
N LYS A 496 -10.37 7.11 -30.48
CA LYS A 496 -10.75 8.05 -31.54
C LYS A 496 -10.48 7.46 -32.92
N ASP A 497 -11.45 7.60 -33.83
CA ASP A 497 -11.29 7.25 -35.23
C ASP A 497 -10.61 8.41 -35.98
N TYR A 498 -9.41 8.18 -36.51
CA TYR A 498 -8.62 9.20 -37.22
C TYR A 498 -8.84 9.17 -38.74
N SER A 499 -9.92 8.53 -39.21
CA SER A 499 -10.19 8.28 -40.63
C SER A 499 -10.28 9.53 -41.54
N LEU A 500 -10.33 10.74 -40.98
CA LEU A 500 -10.63 11.97 -41.72
C LEU A 500 -9.49 13.01 -41.84
N HIS A 501 -8.42 12.96 -41.03
CA HIS A 501 -7.40 14.04 -41.08
C HIS A 501 -6.18 13.75 -41.94
N THR A 502 -5.93 12.49 -42.33
CA THR A 502 -4.73 12.15 -43.11
C THR A 502 -4.89 12.38 -44.61
N MET A 503 -6.10 12.64 -45.12
CA MET A 503 -6.30 12.96 -46.54
C MET A 503 -6.23 14.47 -46.83
N ASP A 504 -6.63 15.33 -45.89
CA ASP A 504 -6.49 16.78 -46.05
C ASP A 504 -5.04 17.26 -45.89
N ASP A 505 -4.27 16.71 -44.93
CA ASP A 505 -2.86 17.10 -44.76
C ASP A 505 -1.94 16.60 -45.90
N LEU A 506 -2.34 15.54 -46.61
CA LEU A 506 -1.64 15.08 -47.83
C LEU A 506 -2.10 15.82 -49.08
N ALA A 507 -3.36 16.28 -49.16
CA ALA A 507 -3.82 17.14 -50.25
C ALA A 507 -3.17 18.53 -50.17
N VAL A 508 -3.04 19.12 -48.98
CA VAL A 508 -2.39 20.43 -48.78
C VAL A 508 -0.89 20.39 -49.09
N HIS A 509 -0.21 19.25 -48.91
CA HIS A 509 1.20 19.12 -49.24
C HIS A 509 1.48 18.79 -50.72
N VAL A 510 0.53 18.19 -51.44
CA VAL A 510 0.66 17.91 -52.88
C VAL A 510 0.37 19.15 -53.73
N ASP A 511 -0.49 20.06 -53.27
CA ASP A 511 -0.79 21.32 -53.99
C ASP A 511 0.31 22.39 -53.87
N VAL A 512 1.26 22.25 -52.93
CA VAL A 512 2.38 23.21 -52.76
C VAL A 512 3.60 22.84 -53.63
N GLU A 513 3.69 21.61 -54.13
CA GLU A 513 4.87 21.12 -54.86
C GLU A 513 4.72 21.17 -56.40
N ASN A 514 3.71 21.88 -56.91
CA ASN A 514 3.49 22.06 -58.35
C ASN A 514 3.77 23.49 -58.88
N ASP A 515 4.39 24.37 -58.08
CA ASP A 515 4.65 25.77 -58.45
C ASP A 515 6.16 26.08 -58.65
N LEU A 516 6.92 25.15 -59.23
CA LEU A 516 8.26 25.46 -59.75
C LEU A 516 8.19 25.96 -61.21
N LYS A 517 8.25 27.29 -61.35
CA LYS A 517 8.50 28.00 -62.62
C LYS A 517 9.86 27.62 -63.24
N PRO A 518 9.98 27.58 -64.58
CA PRO A 518 11.25 27.37 -65.27
C PRO A 518 12.14 28.62 -65.17
N LEU A 519 13.41 28.42 -64.80
CA LEU A 519 14.49 29.41 -64.88
C LEU A 519 14.89 29.62 -66.35
N GLU A 520 14.52 30.77 -66.92
CA GLU A 520 15.10 31.26 -68.16
C GLU A 520 16.48 31.90 -67.92
N LEU A 521 17.44 31.48 -68.73
CA LEU A 521 18.72 32.14 -68.96
C LEU A 521 18.49 33.46 -69.73
N SER A 522 18.99 34.60 -69.24
CA SER A 522 19.44 35.68 -70.14
C SER A 522 20.54 36.57 -69.52
N ARG A 523 21.71 36.50 -70.17
CA ARG A 523 22.57 37.61 -70.62
C ARG A 523 22.78 38.82 -69.66
N ILE A 524 23.97 38.95 -69.07
CA ILE A 524 25.06 39.92 -69.40
C ILE A 524 26.34 39.43 -68.72
#